data_AF-A0AAD3Y0V6-F1
#
_entry.id   AF-A0AAD3Y0V6-F1
#
_cell.length_a   1.000
_cell.length_b   1.000
_cell.length_c   1.000
_cell.angle_alpha   90.00
_cell.angle_beta   90.00
_cell.angle_gamma   90.00
#
_symmetry.space_group_name_H-M   'P 1'
#
loop_
_entity.id
_entity.type
_entity.pdbx_description
1 polymer ?
#
loop_
_entity_poly.entity_id
_entity_poly.type
_entity_poly.pdbx_seq_one_letter_code
_entity_poly.pdbx_strand_id
1 'polypeptide(L)'
;MPPRLVSNERFTWEYQLGNYIKKLFVKSSFAMADYEVVDQKKYLEDTCKPKCAKPLHAYQACAKRIKCDETGHKHCTGQYFDYWSCVDNCVAPKLFNKLK
;
A
#
# COMPACT_ATOMS: atom_id res chain seq x y z
N MET A 1 -16.61 10.96 -12.66
CA MET A 1 -16.93 10.95 -11.22
C MET A 1 -17.92 9.81 -11.00
N PRO A 2 -17.54 8.66 -10.43
CA PRO A 2 -18.53 7.72 -9.90
C PRO A 2 -18.68 7.88 -8.38
N PRO A 3 -19.90 7.70 -7.84
CA PRO A 3 -20.26 8.03 -6.47
C PRO A 3 -20.11 6.84 -5.51
N ARG A 4 -20.21 7.18 -4.23
CA ARG A 4 -20.27 6.31 -3.04
C ARG A 4 -21.37 5.23 -3.14
N LEU A 5 -21.03 4.00 -2.77
CA LEU A 5 -21.95 3.06 -2.14
C LEU A 5 -21.34 2.64 -0.80
N VAL A 6 -21.94 3.14 0.29
CA VAL A 6 -21.77 2.60 1.63
C VAL A 6 -22.95 1.66 1.86
N SER A 7 -22.69 0.37 1.97
CA SER A 7 -23.54 -0.55 2.74
C SER A 7 -22.63 -1.49 3.53
N ASN A 8 -22.61 -1.20 4.82
CA ASN A 8 -21.73 -1.77 5.82
C ASN A 8 -22.46 -2.98 6.45
N GLU A 9 -22.31 -4.18 5.88
CA GLU A 9 -22.76 -5.47 6.49
C GLU A 9 -22.28 -6.73 5.72
N ARG A 10 -21.15 -6.64 5.00
CA ARG A 10 -20.54 -7.77 4.26
C ARG A 10 -19.11 -8.07 4.72
N PHE A 11 -18.74 -7.68 5.93
CA PHE A 11 -17.33 -7.53 6.29
C PHE A 11 -16.79 -8.47 7.36
N THR A 12 -17.56 -9.45 7.85
CA THR A 12 -17.11 -10.33 8.95
C THR A 12 -17.16 -11.84 8.67
N TRP A 13 -17.77 -12.32 7.58
CA TRP A 13 -17.85 -13.75 7.23
C TRP A 13 -16.84 -14.23 6.17
N GLU A 14 -16.30 -13.34 5.33
CA GLU A 14 -15.35 -13.71 4.27
C GLU A 14 -13.92 -13.98 4.78
N TYR A 15 -13.60 -13.56 6.01
CA TYR A 15 -12.22 -13.62 6.54
C TYR A 15 -11.84 -14.97 7.19
N GLN A 16 -12.78 -15.81 7.59
CA GLN A 16 -12.45 -17.11 8.22
C GLN A 16 -12.48 -18.31 7.27
N LEU A 17 -13.44 -18.38 6.34
CA LEU A 17 -13.50 -19.49 5.36
C LEU A 17 -12.48 -19.34 4.21
N GLY A 18 -12.10 -18.10 3.87
CA GLY A 18 -11.12 -17.81 2.82
C GLY A 18 -9.70 -18.29 3.15
N ASN A 19 -9.34 -18.40 4.43
CA ASN A 19 -7.99 -18.83 4.85
C ASN A 19 -7.77 -20.34 4.72
N TYR A 20 -8.81 -21.17 4.85
CA TYR A 20 -8.69 -22.63 4.73
C TYR A 20 -8.69 -23.08 3.27
N ILE A 21 -9.56 -22.51 2.42
CA ILE A 21 -9.60 -22.82 0.99
C ILE A 21 -8.38 -22.25 0.25
N LYS A 22 -7.88 -21.06 0.60
CA LYS A 22 -6.57 -20.56 0.09
C LYS A 22 -5.42 -21.49 0.47
N LYS A 23 -5.41 -22.06 1.68
CA LYS A 23 -4.36 -23.01 2.12
C LYS A 23 -4.32 -24.29 1.28
N LEU A 24 -5.48 -24.81 0.89
CA LEU A 24 -5.59 -26.01 0.06
C LEU A 24 -5.24 -25.76 -1.41
N PHE A 25 -5.62 -24.61 -1.97
CA PHE A 25 -5.30 -24.27 -3.37
C PHE A 25 -3.82 -23.91 -3.58
N VAL A 26 -3.17 -23.28 -2.59
CA VAL A 26 -1.72 -22.97 -2.65
C VAL A 26 -0.84 -24.23 -2.61
N LYS A 27 -1.29 -25.30 -1.94
CA LYS A 27 -0.47 -26.52 -1.77
C LYS A 27 -0.39 -27.41 -3.01
N SER A 28 -1.32 -27.32 -3.97
CA SER A 28 -1.45 -28.31 -5.04
C SER A 28 -0.79 -27.91 -6.38
N SER A 29 -0.31 -26.67 -6.53
CA SER A 29 0.11 -26.14 -7.84
C SER A 29 1.53 -25.59 -7.89
N PHE A 30 2.29 -25.64 -6.79
CA PHE A 30 3.59 -24.97 -6.68
C PHE A 30 4.74 -25.97 -6.45
N ALA A 31 4.91 -26.91 -7.38
CA ALA A 31 6.16 -27.65 -7.51
C ALA A 31 6.83 -27.17 -8.81
N MET A 32 7.99 -26.52 -8.68
CA MET A 32 8.85 -25.91 -9.73
C MET A 32 8.71 -24.40 -10.02
N ALA A 33 8.86 -23.55 -8.99
CA ALA A 33 9.24 -22.14 -9.18
C ALA A 33 9.99 -21.58 -7.96
N ASP A 34 11.12 -22.20 -7.60
CA ASP A 34 11.99 -21.77 -6.49
C ASP A 34 12.97 -20.65 -6.94
N TYR A 35 12.43 -19.55 -7.48
CA TYR A 35 13.18 -18.30 -7.56
C TYR A 35 12.22 -17.15 -7.30
N GLU A 36 12.17 -16.70 -6.03
CA GLU A 36 11.41 -15.51 -5.65
C GLU A 36 12.01 -14.31 -6.41
N VAL A 37 11.35 -13.88 -7.49
CA VAL A 37 11.70 -12.63 -8.17
C VAL A 37 11.35 -11.50 -7.21
N VAL A 38 12.33 -11.09 -6.41
CA VAL A 38 12.19 -9.98 -5.47
C VAL A 38 11.97 -8.71 -6.27
N ASP A 39 10.80 -8.07 -6.09
CA ASP A 39 10.54 -6.74 -6.62
C ASP A 39 11.49 -5.75 -5.92
N GLN A 40 12.57 -5.41 -6.64
CA GLN A 40 13.62 -4.52 -6.17
C GLN A 40 13.08 -3.13 -5.83
N LYS A 41 11.99 -2.68 -6.48
CA LYS A 41 11.34 -1.41 -6.18
C LYS A 41 10.78 -1.43 -4.76
N LYS A 42 10.01 -2.45 -4.42
CA LYS A 42 9.38 -2.58 -3.09
C LYS A 42 10.42 -2.62 -1.96
N TYR A 43 11.51 -3.37 -2.14
CA TYR A 43 12.59 -3.42 -1.16
C TYR A 43 13.25 -2.04 -0.93
N LEU A 44 13.49 -1.30 -2.01
CA LEU A 44 14.09 0.03 -1.94
C LEU A 44 13.12 1.05 -1.32
N GLU A 45 11.82 0.96 -1.63
CA GLU A 45 10.78 1.78 -0.99
C GLU A 45 10.78 1.55 0.53
N ASP A 46 10.75 0.31 1.00
CA ASP A 46 10.75 -0.01 2.43
C ASP A 46 11.97 0.55 3.16
N THR A 47 13.13 0.55 2.50
CA THR A 47 14.36 1.17 3.02
C THR A 47 14.29 2.71 3.06
N CYS A 48 13.51 3.32 2.16
CA CYS A 48 13.38 4.76 2.02
C CYS A 48 12.25 5.37 2.90
N LYS A 49 11.20 4.61 3.21
CA LYS A 49 10.10 5.01 4.11
C LYS A 49 10.56 5.64 5.43
N PRO A 50 11.47 5.04 6.22
CA PRO A 50 11.90 5.63 7.49
C PRO A 50 12.64 6.97 7.31
N LYS A 51 13.26 7.22 6.15
CA LYS A 51 13.95 8.49 5.86
C LYS A 51 12.97 9.63 5.57
N CYS A 52 11.75 9.30 5.17
CA CYS A 52 10.68 10.23 4.83
C CYS A 52 9.64 10.38 5.97
N ALA A 53 10.09 10.26 7.23
CA ALA A 53 9.19 10.33 8.40
C ALA A 53 8.46 11.67 8.54
N LYS A 54 9.11 12.81 8.23
CA LYS A 54 8.50 14.14 8.31
C LYS A 54 7.23 14.28 7.46
N PRO A 55 7.27 14.05 6.13
CA PRO A 55 6.05 14.13 5.31
C PRO A 55 5.06 13.02 5.63
N LEU A 56 5.51 11.84 6.09
CA LEU A 56 4.62 10.78 6.55
C LEU A 56 3.77 11.23 7.75
N HIS A 57 4.35 11.91 8.73
CA HIS A 57 3.61 12.44 9.87
C HIS A 57 2.60 13.51 9.47
N ALA A 58 2.95 14.39 8.52
CA ALA A 58 2.04 15.39 7.99
C ALA A 58 0.84 14.73 7.28
N TYR A 59 1.09 13.71 6.46
CA TYR A 59 0.05 12.91 5.82
C TYR A 59 -0.85 12.20 6.85
N GLN A 60 -0.28 11.58 7.88
CA GLN A 60 -1.04 10.93 8.95
C GLN A 60 -1.91 11.91 9.74
N ALA A 61 -1.41 13.11 10.01
CA ALA A 61 -2.19 14.17 10.67
C ALA A 61 -3.35 14.62 9.78
N CYS A 62 -3.14 14.81 8.48
CA CYS A 62 -4.21 15.09 7.53
C CYS A 62 -5.23 13.95 7.48
N ALA A 63 -4.78 12.70 7.40
CA ALA A 63 -5.64 11.52 7.35
C ALA A 63 -6.55 11.44 8.59
N LYS A 64 -6.03 11.75 9.78
CA LYS A 64 -6.82 11.82 11.02
C LYS A 64 -7.88 12.91 10.97
N ARG A 65 -7.56 14.08 10.40
CA ARG A 65 -8.52 15.19 10.24
C ARG A 65 -9.70 14.81 9.35
N ILE A 66 -9.43 14.14 8.22
CA ILE A 66 -10.48 13.80 7.23
C ILE A 66 -11.32 12.57 7.59
N LYS A 67 -10.92 11.77 8.60
CA LYS A 67 -11.66 10.57 9.01
C LYS A 67 -13.09 10.86 9.45
N CYS A 68 -13.35 12.04 10.00
CA CYS A 68 -14.66 12.45 10.49
C CYS A 68 -15.47 13.22 9.44
N ASP A 69 -14.97 13.35 8.22
CA ASP A 69 -15.59 14.18 7.20
C ASP A 69 -16.46 13.39 6.23
N GLU A 70 -17.77 13.56 6.36
CA GLU A 70 -18.77 12.85 5.54
C GLU A 70 -19.03 13.52 4.18
N THR A 71 -18.73 14.82 4.06
CA THR A 71 -18.95 15.61 2.83
C THR A 71 -18.13 15.11 1.64
N GLY A 72 -16.99 14.46 1.87
CA GLY A 72 -16.12 13.93 0.83
C GLY A 72 -15.37 14.97 -0.01
N HIS A 73 -15.42 16.25 0.39
CA HIS A 73 -14.68 17.33 -0.28
C HIS A 73 -13.26 17.53 0.28
N LYS A 74 -12.95 16.92 1.43
CA LYS A 74 -11.64 17.06 2.08
C LYS A 74 -10.73 15.92 1.66
N HIS A 75 -9.52 16.27 1.23
CA HIS A 75 -8.54 15.33 0.72
C HIS A 75 -7.14 15.63 1.26
N CYS A 76 -6.30 14.60 1.30
CA CYS A 76 -4.90 14.68 1.70
C CYS A 76 -3.93 14.44 0.54
N THR A 77 -4.40 14.64 -0.70
CA THR A 77 -3.62 14.37 -1.91
C THR A 77 -2.33 15.17 -1.95
N GLY A 78 -2.34 16.43 -1.50
CA GLY A 78 -1.11 17.24 -1.39
C GLY A 78 -0.06 16.60 -0.47
N GLN A 79 -0.44 16.27 0.78
CA GLN A 79 0.49 15.63 1.72
C GLN A 79 0.91 14.23 1.28
N TYR A 80 0.04 13.53 0.56
CA TYR A 80 0.36 12.25 -0.05
C TYR A 80 1.44 12.41 -1.12
N PHE A 81 1.33 13.41 -2.00
CA PHE A 81 2.34 13.70 -3.01
C PHE A 81 3.67 14.13 -2.39
N ASP A 82 3.67 14.91 -1.32
CA ASP A 82 4.90 15.29 -0.61
C ASP A 82 5.62 14.07 -0.03
N TYR A 83 4.87 13.14 0.57
CA TYR A 83 5.42 11.89 1.10
C TYR A 83 6.00 11.00 0.00
N TRP A 84 5.24 10.76 -1.06
CA TRP A 84 5.70 9.92 -2.17
C TRP A 84 6.83 10.55 -2.96
N SER A 85 6.83 11.86 -3.15
CA SER A 85 7.95 12.57 -3.76
C SER A 85 9.25 12.35 -2.99
N CYS A 86 9.21 12.36 -1.65
CA CYS A 86 10.39 12.03 -0.83
C CYS A 86 10.85 10.58 -1.05
N VAL A 87 9.92 9.62 -1.05
CA VAL A 87 10.23 8.19 -1.24
C VAL A 87 10.80 7.95 -2.64
N ASP A 88 10.16 8.47 -3.68
CA ASP A 88 10.57 8.33 -5.07
C ASP A 88 11.95 8.95 -5.31
N ASN A 89 12.22 10.14 -4.76
CA ASN A 89 13.54 10.77 -4.83
C ASN A 89 14.63 9.94 -4.14
N CYS A 90 14.29 9.21 -3.07
CA CYS A 90 15.21 8.31 -2.39
C CYS A 90 15.47 6.99 -3.15
N VAL A 91 14.44 6.49 -3.84
CA VAL A 91 14.48 5.22 -4.58
C VAL A 91 15.14 5.38 -5.96
N ALA A 92 14.88 6.50 -6.65
CA ALA A 92 15.35 6.77 -8.01
C ALA A 92 16.83 6.42 -8.28
N PRO A 93 17.82 6.91 -7.49
CA PRO A 93 19.22 6.61 -7.78
C PRO A 93 19.60 5.14 -7.53
N LYS A 94 18.81 4.37 -6.78
CA LYS A 94 19.11 2.97 -6.45
C LYS A 94 18.40 2.00 -7.38
N LEU A 95 17.22 2.38 -7.86
CA LEU A 95 16.36 1.52 -8.66
C LEU A 95 16.99 1.27 -10.03
N PHE A 96 17.40 2.32 -10.75
CA PHE A 96 18.00 2.19 -12.07
C PHE A 96 19.35 1.43 -12.08
N ASN A 97 20.03 1.34 -10.94
CA ASN A 97 21.24 0.52 -10.79
C ASN A 97 20.95 -0.98 -10.64
N LYS A 98 19.69 -1.36 -10.39
CA LYS A 98 19.27 -2.74 -10.14
C LYS A 98 18.43 -3.32 -11.28
N LEU A 99 17.78 -2.47 -12.07
CA LEU A 99 17.13 -2.84 -13.33
C LEU A 99 18.21 -3.07 -14.41
N LYS A 100 18.13 -4.22 -15.09
CA LYS A 100 18.89 -4.56 -16.30
C LYS A 100 18.02 -4.36 -17.53
#